data_AF-A0A529NS57-F1
#
_entry.id   AF-A0A529NS57-F1
#
_cell.length_a   1.000
_cell.length_b   1.000
_cell.length_c   1.000
_cell.angle_alpha   90.00
_cell.angle_beta   90.00
_cell.angle_gamma   90.00
#
_symmetry.space_group_name_H-M   'P 1'
#
loop_
_entity.id
_entity.type
_entity.pdbx_description
1 polymer ?
#
loop_
_entity_poly.entity_id
_entity_poly.type
_entity_poly.pdbx_seq_one_letter_code
_entity_poly.pdbx_strand_id
1 'polypeptide(L)' 'KQAGGTTLFRYLRLPEAAGLFSALGERGILLRHFAQRPQVLRAGLPGDETEWQRLEAALADWTSLREHRTKETSP' A
#
# COMPACT_ATOMS: atom_id res chain seq x y z
N LYS A 1 3.04 -30.14 0.49
CA LYS A 1 1.60 -29.87 0.69
C LYS A 1 1.27 -28.59 -0.06
N GLN A 2 0.30 -28.67 -0.98
CA GLN A 2 -0.22 -27.61 -1.88
C GLN A 2 0.78 -26.94 -2.83
N ALA A 3 0.56 -27.23 -4.12
CA ALA A 3 1.34 -26.81 -5.26
C ALA A 3 0.76 -25.52 -5.89
N GLY A 4 1.63 -24.67 -6.42
CA GLY A 4 1.38 -23.88 -7.63
C GLY A 4 0.18 -22.93 -7.65
N GLY A 5 0.13 -21.96 -6.74
CA GLY A 5 -0.77 -20.82 -6.84
C GLY A 5 -0.03 -19.51 -6.55
N THR A 6 0.75 -19.01 -7.52
CA THR A 6 1.49 -17.75 -7.35
C THR A 6 0.50 -16.59 -7.40
N THR A 7 0.00 -16.18 -6.24
CA THR A 7 -0.59 -14.84 -6.12
C THR A 7 0.57 -13.86 -6.29
N LEU A 8 0.87 -13.45 -7.53
CA LEU A 8 2.04 -12.59 -7.79
C LEU A 8 1.84 -11.16 -7.29
N PHE A 9 0.57 -10.76 -7.10
CA PHE A 9 0.23 -9.41 -6.69
C PHE A 9 -1.18 -9.32 -6.08
N ARG A 10 -1.42 -8.23 -5.35
CA ARG A 10 -2.76 -7.75 -4.98
C ARG A 10 -3.11 -6.52 -5.78
N TYR A 11 -4.37 -6.45 -6.21
CA TYR A 11 -4.94 -5.28 -6.87
C TYR A 11 -5.75 -4.50 -5.86
N LEU A 12 -5.45 -3.21 -5.71
CA LEU A 12 -6.08 -2.33 -4.74
C LEU A 12 -6.77 -1.19 -5.49
N ARG A 13 -7.99 -0.84 -5.06
CA ARG A 13 -8.71 0.34 -5.54
C ARG A 13 -9.11 1.18 -4.34
N LEU A 14 -8.62 2.42 -4.30
CA LEU A 14 -8.86 3.37 -3.23
C LEU A 14 -8.74 4.81 -3.75
N PRO A 15 -9.57 5.75 -3.27
CA PRO A 15 -9.51 7.16 -3.68
C PRO A 15 -8.12 7.79 -3.45
N GLU A 16 -7.46 7.42 -2.35
CA GLU A 16 -6.17 7.96 -1.93
C GLU A 16 -4.97 7.13 -2.40
N ALA A 17 -5.12 6.41 -3.52
CA ALA A 17 -4.08 5.52 -4.05
C ALA A 17 -2.74 6.25 -4.29
N ALA A 18 -2.77 7.49 -4.76
CA ALA A 18 -1.55 8.30 -4.91
C ALA A 18 -0.86 8.56 -3.56
N GLY A 19 -1.63 8.83 -2.51
CA GLY A 19 -1.10 9.04 -1.16
C GLY A 19 -0.50 7.76 -0.57
N LEU A 20 -1.16 6.61 -0.78
CA LEU A 20 -0.62 5.31 -0.36
C LEU A 20 0.66 4.96 -1.13
N PHE A 21 0.70 5.18 -2.45
CA PHE A 21 1.89 4.98 -3.27
C PHE A 21 3.08 5.80 -2.77
N SER A 22 2.88 7.09 -2.49
CA SER A 22 3.94 7.96 -1.97
C SER A 22 4.45 7.47 -0.61
N ALA A 23 3.55 7.20 0.33
CA ALA A 23 3.93 6.82 1.70
C ALA A 23 4.68 5.48 1.77
N LEU A 24 4.27 4.49 0.96
CA LEU A 24 4.98 3.21 0.89
C LEU A 24 6.30 3.36 0.10
N GLY A 25 6.32 4.17 -0.96
CA GLY A 25 7.52 4.45 -1.74
C GLY A 25 8.63 5.11 -0.93
N GLU A 26 8.29 6.06 -0.05
CA GLU A 26 9.22 6.69 0.90
C GLU A 26 9.85 5.70 1.89
N ARG A 27 9.20 4.55 2.11
CA ARG A 27 9.67 3.46 2.98
C ARG A 27 10.38 2.34 2.21
N GLY A 28 10.63 2.56 0.92
CA GLY A 28 11.27 1.58 0.04
C GLY A 28 10.34 0.44 -0.43
N ILE A 29 9.03 0.59 -0.27
CA ILE A 29 8.04 -0.40 -0.71
C ILE A 29 7.39 0.10 -2.00
N LEU A 30 7.84 -0.43 -3.14
CA LEU A 30 7.37 0.02 -4.44
C LEU A 30 6.05 -0.67 -4.83
N LEU A 31 5.00 0.15 -5.00
CA LEU A 31 3.75 -0.27 -5.64
C LEU A 31 3.74 0.18 -7.10
N ARG A 32 2.92 -0.44 -7.94
CA ARG A 32 2.65 0.08 -9.28
C ARG A 32 1.39 0.94 -9.27
N HIS A 33 1.55 2.23 -9.56
CA HIS A 33 0.46 3.17 -9.83
C HIS A 33 0.15 3.23 -11.33
N PHE A 34 -1.11 3.50 -11.69
CA PHE A 34 -1.57 3.54 -13.07
C PHE A 34 -2.07 4.94 -13.42
N ALA A 35 -1.37 5.66 -14.30
CA ALA A 35 -1.75 7.03 -14.68
C ALA A 35 -3.18 7.14 -15.24
N GLN A 36 -3.63 6.14 -16.00
CA GLN A 36 -4.98 6.09 -16.58
C GLN A 36 -6.06 5.70 -15.56
N ARG A 37 -5.67 5.25 -14.35
CA ARG A 37 -6.54 4.80 -13.27
C ARG A 37 -5.95 5.26 -11.93
N PRO A 38 -6.01 6.56 -11.61
CA PRO A 38 -5.29 7.14 -10.47
C PRO A 38 -5.69 6.56 -9.11
N GLN A 39 -6.85 5.93 -9.01
CA GLN A 39 -7.37 5.24 -7.83
C GLN A 39 -6.91 3.78 -7.70
N VAL A 40 -6.04 3.30 -8.58
CA VAL A 40 -5.63 1.88 -8.66
C VAL A 40 -4.15 1.72 -8.33
N LEU A 41 -3.86 0.70 -7.51
CA LEU A 41 -2.51 0.20 -7.26
C LEU A 41 -2.43 -1.31 -7.50
N ARG A 42 -1.23 -1.75 -7.87
CA ARG A 42 -0.84 -3.16 -7.81
C ARG A 42 0.33 -3.30 -6.85
N ALA A 43 0.13 -4.09 -5.79
CA ALA A 43 1.16 -4.46 -4.83
C ALA A 43 1.73 -5.82 -5.17
N GLY A 44 3.06 -5.98 -5.19
CA GLY A 44 3.67 -7.31 -5.12
C GLY A 44 3.34 -7.98 -3.79
N LEU A 45 3.51 -9.30 -3.71
CA LEU A 45 3.50 -9.96 -2.41
C LEU A 45 4.92 -9.98 -1.83
N PRO A 46 5.08 -9.69 -0.53
CA PRO A 46 6.31 -9.96 0.20
C PRO A 46 6.71 -11.44 0.10
N GLY A 47 8.00 -11.71 -0.07
CA GLY A 47 8.57 -13.05 -0.20
C GLY A 47 8.86 -13.73 1.13
N ASP A 48 9.13 -12.95 2.19
CA ASP A 48 9.39 -13.46 3.54
C ASP A 48 8.70 -12.63 4.65
N GLU A 49 8.70 -13.17 5.87
CA GLU A 49 8.05 -12.59 7.04
C GLU A 49 8.56 -11.18 7.38
N THR A 50 9.85 -10.90 7.16
CA THR A 50 10.42 -9.58 7.44
C THR A 50 9.87 -8.54 6.47
N GLU A 51 9.73 -8.91 5.19
CA GLU A 51 9.09 -8.05 4.19
C GLU A 51 7.60 -7.84 4.49
N TRP A 52 6.90 -8.84 5.04
CA TRP A 52 5.52 -8.70 5.52
C TRP A 52 5.42 -7.70 6.67
N GLN A 53 6.27 -7.82 7.70
CA GLN A 53 6.30 -6.89 8.83
C GLN A 53 6.59 -5.45 8.39
N ARG A 54 7.49 -5.26 7.41
CA ARG A 54 7.76 -3.93 6.82
C ARG A 54 6.53 -3.36 6.14
N LEU A 55 5.81 -4.18 5.37
CA LEU A 55 4.58 -3.76 4.71
C LEU A 55 3.49 -3.40 5.72
N GLU A 56 3.30 -4.21 6.75
CA GLU A 56 2.33 -3.94 7.82
C GLU A 56 2.64 -2.63 8.55
N ALA A 57 3.90 -2.42 8.96
CA ALA A 57 4.31 -1.18 9.62
C ALA A 57 4.10 0.06 8.71
N ALA A 58 4.42 -0.05 7.43
CA ALA A 58 4.19 1.04 6.47
C ALA A 58 2.70 1.37 6.29
N LEU A 59 1.84 0.35 6.27
CA LEU A 59 0.39 0.52 6.16
C LEU A 59 -0.21 1.13 7.44
N ALA A 60 0.26 0.70 8.61
CA ALA A 60 -0.16 1.25 9.89
C ALA A 60 0.17 2.74 9.99
N ASP A 61 1.42 3.11 9.69
CA ASP A 61 1.86 4.50 9.75
C ASP A 61 1.12 5.40 8.74
N TRP A 62 0.86 4.90 7.53
CA TRP A 62 0.04 5.62 6.55
C TRP A 62 -1.40 5.83 7.04
N THR A 63 -1.97 4.84 7.72
CA THR A 63 -3.33 4.94 8.29
C THR A 63 -3.37 6.02 9.36
N SER A 64 -2.42 6.02 10.30
CA SER A 64 -2.33 7.06 11.33
C SER A 64 -2.14 8.46 10.74
N LEU A 65 -1.32 8.61 9.70
CA LEU A 65 -1.15 9.89 8.99
C LEU A 65 -2.47 10.39 8.38
N ARG A 66 -3.27 9.49 7.79
CA ARG A 66 -4.59 9.84 7.22
C ARG A 66 -5.60 10.26 8.28
N GLU A 67 -5.58 9.60 9.42
CA GLU A 67 -6.46 9.94 10.54
C GLU A 67 -6.11 11.30 11.13
N HIS A 68 -4.83 11.62 11.26
CA HIS A 68 -4.38 12.95 11.71
C HIS A 68 -4.81 14.05 10.73
N ARG A 69 -4.60 13.85 9.41
CA ARG A 69 -5.04 14.81 8.39
C ARG A 69 -6.56 15.02 8.38
N THR A 70 -7.32 13.95 8.57
CA THR A 70 -8.79 14.03 8.65
C THR A 70 -9.25 14.86 9.85
N LYS A 71 -8.52 14.79 10.99
CA LYS A 71 -8.82 15.57 12.20
C LYS A 71 -8.42 17.05 12.09
N GLU A 72 -7.41 17.37 11.30
CA GLU A 72 -6.96 18.76 11.06
C GLU A 72 -7.83 19.52 10.04
N THR A 73 -8.72 18.83 9.31
CA THR A 73 -9.58 19.42 8.28
C THR A 73 -11.04 19.61 8.75
N SER A 74 -11.27 19.80 10.06
CA SER A 74 -12.58 20.20 10.59
C SER A 74 -12.52 21.66 11.06
N PRO A 75 -13.37 22.56 10.53
CA PRO A 75 -13.60 23.88 11.12
C PRO A 75 -14.33 23.79 12.47
#